data_AF-A0AAV8YCA5-F1
#
_entry.id   AF-A0AAV8YCA5-F1
#
_cell.length_a   1.000
_cell.length_b   1.000
_cell.length_c   1.000
_cell.angle_alpha   90.00
_cell.angle_beta   90.00
_cell.angle_gamma   90.00
#
_symmetry.space_group_name_H-M   'P 1'
#
loop_
_entity.id
_entity.type
_entity.pdbx_description
1 polymer ?
#
loop_
_entity_poly.entity_id
_entity_poly.type
_entity_poly.pdbx_seq_one_letter_code
_entity_poly.pdbx_strand_id
1 'polypeptide(L)'
;MDTKYLTALSGLYILRMIAQGYDTYVHVYISTEQGGPQALQNSHHHRLRLQKRQRRKKLTIRWEASLVDPQGTDYCLTVNTKKNYKSLCSVYSDKFGVQPPTPPRYPAVASQTMISWQPHADKGNNFQKTHFPLIICVGRKTQYTVSNLKQGQIYFFDLFATNRQSNLTYPFGSTSTKFDNRIKPITLKDGISTFANLKKAGWKSGI
;
A
#
# COMPACT_ATOMS: atom_id res chain seq x y z
N MET A 1 1.85 13.54 2.09
CA MET A 1 1.16 13.10 3.33
C MET A 1 2.12 12.37 4.25
N ASP A 2 2.53 13.01 5.36
CA ASP A 2 3.28 12.39 6.46
C ASP A 2 2.32 12.07 7.60
N THR A 3 2.44 10.89 8.20
CA THR A 3 1.68 10.55 9.42
C THR A 3 2.42 11.14 10.60
N LYS A 4 1.77 12.03 11.36
CA LYS A 4 2.32 12.60 12.60
C LYS A 4 1.58 12.02 13.80
N TYR A 5 2.35 11.56 14.78
CA TYR A 5 1.83 11.07 16.05
C TYR A 5 1.96 12.18 17.08
N LEU A 6 0.84 12.51 17.74
CA LEU A 6 0.79 13.47 18.82
C LEU A 6 0.28 12.72 20.06
N THR A 7 1.09 12.67 21.10
CA THR A 7 0.66 12.19 22.42
C THR A 7 0.18 13.38 23.23
N ALA A 8 -0.97 13.26 23.89
CA ALA A 8 -1.58 14.33 24.65
C ALA A 8 -2.26 13.77 25.92
N LEU A 9 -2.31 14.56 26.99
CA LEU A 9 -3.01 14.21 28.24
C LEU A 9 -4.53 14.19 28.03
N SER A 10 -5.32 13.69 28.98
CA SER A 10 -6.78 13.84 28.90
C SER A 10 -7.17 15.31 29.01
N GLY A 11 -7.88 15.85 28.02
CA GLY A 11 -8.27 17.25 28.00
C GLY A 11 -8.95 17.68 26.70
N LEU A 12 -9.33 18.95 26.62
CA LEU A 12 -9.87 19.56 25.41
C LEU A 12 -8.73 20.02 24.50
N TYR A 13 -8.75 19.60 23.24
CA TYR A 13 -7.75 19.97 22.24
C TYR A 13 -8.38 20.65 21.03
N ILE A 14 -7.71 21.68 20.53
CA ILE A 14 -8.05 22.35 19.28
C ILE A 14 -6.97 22.01 18.25
N LEU A 15 -7.36 21.29 17.20
CA LEU A 15 -6.48 20.92 16.09
C LEU A 15 -6.59 21.95 14.97
N ARG A 16 -5.53 22.73 14.77
CA ARG A 16 -5.41 23.63 13.61
C ARG A 16 -4.61 22.95 12.51
N MET A 17 -5.25 22.70 11.38
CA MET A 17 -4.65 22.08 10.20
C MET A 17 -4.55 23.09 9.07
N ILE A 18 -3.37 23.19 8.44
CA ILE A 18 -3.12 24.10 7.32
C ILE A 18 -2.50 23.27 6.19
N ALA A 19 -3.19 23.19 5.06
CA ALA A 19 -2.65 22.60 3.85
C ALA A 19 -1.62 23.57 3.25
N GLN A 20 -0.36 23.15 3.13
CA GLN A 20 0.71 23.96 2.53
C GLN A 20 0.72 23.95 0.99
N GLY A 21 -0.18 23.18 0.37
CA GLY A 21 -0.25 23.00 -1.09
C GLY A 21 -1.63 22.54 -1.51
N TYR A 22 -1.71 21.53 -2.38
CA TYR A 22 -2.96 21.01 -2.95
C TYR A 22 -3.64 19.89 -2.14
N ASP A 23 -3.03 19.43 -1.04
CA ASP A 23 -3.60 18.35 -0.21
C ASP A 23 -4.83 18.90 0.57
N THR A 24 -6.03 18.69 0.03
CA THR A 24 -7.30 19.28 0.53
C THR A 24 -8.06 18.39 1.51
N TYR A 25 -7.53 17.23 1.89
CA TYR A 25 -8.22 16.29 2.79
C TYR A 25 -7.29 15.66 3.83
N VAL A 26 -7.78 15.61 5.07
CA VAL A 26 -7.11 14.93 6.18
C VAL A 26 -8.13 14.04 6.86
N HIS A 27 -7.80 12.75 7.00
CA HIS A 27 -8.54 11.83 7.84
C HIS A 27 -7.87 11.79 9.22
N VAL A 28 -8.58 12.29 10.24
CA VAL A 28 -8.07 12.36 11.61
C VAL A 28 -8.63 11.19 12.41
N TYR A 29 -7.75 10.41 13.03
CA TYR A 29 -8.11 9.35 13.95
C TYR A 29 -7.72 9.76 15.37
N ILE A 30 -8.64 9.59 16.32
CA ILE A 30 -8.43 9.91 17.74
C ILE A 30 -8.59 8.61 18.53
N SER A 31 -7.62 8.31 19.40
CA SER A 31 -7.65 7.16 20.30
C SER A 31 -7.45 7.61 21.74
N THR A 32 -8.14 6.96 22.67
CA THR A 32 -7.90 7.07 24.11
C THR A 32 -6.94 6.00 24.63
N GLU A 33 -6.53 5.04 23.78
CA GLU A 33 -5.55 4.01 24.14
C GLU A 33 -4.18 4.64 24.47
N GLN A 34 -3.55 4.15 25.53
CA GLN A 34 -2.21 4.60 25.92
C GLN A 34 -1.19 4.26 24.83
N GLY A 35 -0.54 5.29 24.27
CA GLY A 35 0.37 5.14 23.12
C GLY A 35 -0.33 5.11 21.75
N GLY A 36 -1.65 5.33 21.70
CA GLY A 36 -2.45 5.27 20.49
C GLY A 36 -2.83 3.85 20.07
N PRO A 37 -3.48 3.66 18.91
CA PRO A 37 -3.94 2.36 18.44
C PRO A 37 -2.86 1.30 18.44
N GLN A 38 -3.10 0.15 19.09
CA GLN A 38 -2.13 -0.96 19.15
C GLN A 38 -1.60 -1.38 17.76
N ALA A 39 -2.45 -1.28 16.72
CA ALA A 39 -2.07 -1.56 15.34
C ALA A 39 -0.96 -0.65 14.79
N LEU A 40 -0.89 0.61 15.24
CA LEU A 40 0.15 1.58 14.86
C LEU A 40 1.42 1.41 15.69
N GLN A 41 1.27 1.01 16.95
CA GLN A 41 2.42 0.69 17.81
C GLN A 41 3.21 -0.51 17.23
N ASN A 42 2.49 -1.52 16.74
CA ASN A 42 3.06 -2.72 16.14
C ASN A 42 3.31 -2.61 14.63
N SER A 43 3.00 -1.47 13.98
CA SER A 43 3.27 -1.28 12.55
C SER A 43 4.74 -0.98 12.28
N HIS A 44 5.64 -1.84 12.73
CA HIS A 44 7.02 -1.84 12.26
C HIS A 44 7.02 -2.40 10.84
N HIS A 45 6.97 -1.51 9.82
CA HIS A 45 7.02 -1.80 8.38
C HIS A 45 7.28 -3.28 8.04
N HIS A 46 6.21 -4.07 7.93
CA HIS A 46 6.32 -5.49 7.67
C HIS A 46 7.05 -5.70 6.35
N ARG A 47 8.03 -6.59 6.35
CA ARG A 47 8.82 -6.88 5.15
C ARG A 47 7.97 -7.62 4.13
N LEU A 48 7.67 -6.95 3.02
CA LEU A 48 7.02 -7.58 1.88
C LEU A 48 7.98 -8.53 1.17
N ARG A 49 7.62 -9.82 1.09
CA ARG A 49 8.41 -10.83 0.40
C ARG A 49 8.03 -10.90 -1.06
N LEU A 50 9.00 -10.68 -1.94
CA LEU A 50 8.82 -10.69 -3.39
C LEU A 50 9.27 -12.02 -4.01
N GLN A 51 8.34 -12.76 -4.60
CA GLN A 51 8.59 -13.99 -5.34
C GLN A 51 8.46 -13.76 -6.85
N LYS A 52 9.59 -13.52 -7.51
CA LYS A 52 9.66 -13.28 -8.97
C LYS A 52 9.42 -14.59 -9.73
N ARG A 53 8.36 -14.64 -10.54
CA ARG A 53 8.12 -15.73 -11.50
C ARG A 53 8.42 -15.20 -12.91
N GLN A 54 9.71 -15.01 -13.19
CA GLN A 54 10.24 -14.32 -14.38
C GLN A 54 9.62 -14.83 -15.70
N ARG A 55 9.55 -16.15 -15.91
CA ARG A 55 9.00 -16.75 -17.13
C ARG A 55 7.54 -16.39 -17.44
N ARG A 56 6.74 -15.97 -16.45
CA ARG A 56 5.30 -15.71 -16.62
C ARG A 56 4.93 -14.22 -16.55
N LYS A 57 5.89 -13.30 -16.56
CA LYS A 57 5.66 -11.85 -16.33
C LYS A 57 4.82 -11.61 -15.05
N LYS A 58 5.05 -12.44 -14.03
CA LYS A 58 4.29 -12.47 -12.77
C LYS A 58 5.21 -12.22 -11.59
N LEU A 59 4.74 -11.41 -10.65
CA LEU A 59 5.38 -11.17 -9.37
C LEU A 59 4.37 -11.44 -8.26
N THR A 60 4.69 -12.38 -7.39
CA THR A 60 3.87 -12.65 -6.20
C THR A 60 4.46 -11.88 -5.03
N ILE A 61 3.64 -11.06 -4.39
CA ILE A 61 3.95 -10.32 -3.18
C ILE A 61 3.27 -11.05 -2.02
N ARG A 62 4.02 -11.30 -0.94
CA ARG A 62 3.53 -11.98 0.25
C ARG A 62 3.87 -11.17 1.50
N TRP A 63 3.00 -11.19 2.48
CA TRP A 63 3.16 -10.54 3.76
C TRP A 63 2.64 -11.43 4.88
N GLU A 64 2.89 -11.03 6.13
CA GLU A 64 2.37 -11.68 7.33
C GLU A 64 1.05 -11.02 7.71
N ALA A 65 0.18 -11.76 8.39
CA ALA A 65 -1.07 -11.21 8.90
C ALA A 65 -0.79 -10.19 10.03
N SER A 66 -1.76 -9.33 10.32
CA SER A 66 -1.70 -8.33 11.37
C SER A 66 -1.53 -9.03 12.71
N LEU A 67 -0.56 -8.62 13.51
CA LEU A 67 -0.31 -9.22 14.82
C LEU A 67 -1.39 -8.85 15.84
N VAL A 68 -2.11 -7.75 15.61
CA VAL A 68 -3.11 -7.21 16.53
C VAL A 68 -4.48 -7.81 16.26
N ASP A 69 -4.89 -7.82 15.00
CA ASP A 69 -6.20 -8.36 14.61
C ASP A 69 -6.16 -8.99 13.21
N PRO A 70 -5.70 -10.24 13.07
CA PRO A 70 -5.69 -10.94 11.79
C PRO A 70 -7.06 -11.08 11.15
N GLN A 71 -8.14 -11.12 11.94
CA GLN A 71 -9.49 -11.41 11.46
C GLN A 71 -10.29 -10.15 11.13
N GLY A 72 -10.00 -9.03 11.77
CA GLY A 72 -10.60 -7.73 11.45
C GLY A 72 -9.75 -6.87 10.51
N THR A 73 -8.56 -7.32 10.08
CA THR A 73 -7.72 -6.55 9.17
C THR A 73 -7.90 -6.95 7.71
N ASP A 74 -8.28 -5.98 6.88
CA ASP A 74 -8.24 -6.09 5.42
C ASP A 74 -7.02 -5.39 4.83
N TYR A 75 -6.53 -5.91 3.70
CA TYR A 75 -5.33 -5.42 3.03
C TYR A 75 -5.64 -4.83 1.65
N CYS A 76 -5.05 -3.66 1.38
CA CYS A 76 -5.03 -3.04 0.06
C CYS A 76 -3.58 -2.88 -0.40
N LEU A 77 -3.22 -3.62 -1.46
CA LEU A 77 -1.93 -3.50 -2.14
C LEU A 77 -2.02 -2.44 -3.23
N THR A 78 -1.09 -1.50 -3.22
CA THR A 78 -0.96 -0.50 -4.27
C THR A 78 0.31 -0.73 -5.07
N VAL A 79 0.19 -0.64 -6.39
CA VAL A 79 1.33 -0.78 -7.31
C VAL A 79 1.50 0.52 -8.05
N ASN A 80 2.73 1.02 -8.15
CA ASN A 80 3.05 2.23 -8.89
C ASN A 80 4.39 2.07 -9.64
N THR A 81 4.63 2.94 -10.62
CA THR A 81 5.89 3.01 -11.37
C THR A 81 6.71 4.26 -11.08
N LYS A 82 6.13 5.24 -10.39
CA LYS A 82 6.77 6.54 -10.11
C LYS A 82 7.37 6.61 -8.71
N LYS A 83 6.59 6.28 -7.66
CA LYS A 83 6.98 6.46 -6.26
C LYS A 83 6.21 5.53 -5.32
N ASN A 84 6.74 5.34 -4.12
CA ASN A 84 5.98 4.83 -2.97
C ASN A 84 5.01 5.89 -2.43
N TYR A 85 3.87 5.44 -1.92
CA TYR A 85 2.92 6.27 -1.18
C TYR A 85 3.03 6.01 0.32
N LYS A 86 2.81 7.07 1.10
CA LYS A 86 2.87 7.02 2.57
C LYS A 86 1.51 6.72 3.21
N SER A 87 0.41 6.99 2.51
CA SER A 87 -0.95 6.74 3.00
C SER A 87 -1.86 6.28 1.86
N LEU A 88 -2.87 5.46 2.18
CA LEU A 88 -3.86 5.03 1.20
C LEU A 88 -4.65 6.22 0.62
N CYS A 89 -4.90 7.25 1.42
CA CYS A 89 -5.51 8.52 0.98
C CYS A 89 -4.73 9.18 -0.16
N SER A 90 -3.39 9.21 -0.07
CA SER A 90 -2.55 9.80 -1.13
C SER A 90 -2.62 9.01 -2.44
N VAL A 91 -2.85 7.69 -2.36
CA VAL A 91 -3.03 6.83 -3.55
C VAL A 91 -4.38 7.11 -4.21
N TYR A 92 -5.44 7.18 -3.39
CA TYR A 92 -6.78 7.51 -3.84
C TYR A 92 -6.86 8.89 -4.51
N SER A 93 -6.25 9.89 -3.88
CA SER A 93 -6.17 11.26 -4.42
C SER A 93 -5.44 11.31 -5.76
N ASP A 94 -4.33 10.58 -5.92
CA ASP A 94 -3.57 10.55 -7.18
C ASP A 94 -4.31 9.77 -8.27
N LYS A 95 -5.10 8.76 -7.89
CA LYS A 95 -5.84 7.93 -8.83
C LYS A 95 -7.14 8.55 -9.34
N PHE A 96 -7.96 9.05 -8.42
CA PHE A 96 -9.33 9.49 -8.70
C PHE A 96 -9.47 11.01 -8.66
N GLY A 97 -8.38 11.73 -8.38
CA GLY A 97 -8.45 13.14 -8.06
C GLY A 97 -9.12 13.37 -6.70
N VAL A 98 -9.34 14.65 -6.40
CA VAL A 98 -10.01 15.10 -5.17
C VAL A 98 -11.23 15.90 -5.60
N GLN A 99 -12.42 15.40 -5.26
CA GLN A 99 -13.59 16.27 -5.23
C GLN A 99 -13.65 16.96 -3.86
N PRO A 100 -13.80 18.30 -3.81
CA PRO A 100 -14.07 18.96 -2.56
C PRO A 100 -15.39 18.42 -1.99
N PRO A 101 -15.46 18.08 -0.68
CA PRO A 101 -16.73 17.72 -0.07
C PRO A 101 -17.73 18.86 -0.26
N THR A 102 -18.95 18.53 -0.67
CA THR A 102 -20.02 19.52 -0.73
C THR A 102 -20.29 19.96 0.71
N PRO A 103 -20.17 21.26 1.04
CA PRO A 103 -20.43 21.71 2.39
C PRO A 103 -21.86 21.33 2.77
N PRO A 104 -22.09 20.78 3.97
CA PRO A 104 -23.44 20.48 4.41
C PRO A 104 -24.25 21.79 4.43
N ARG A 105 -25.51 21.72 4.02
CA ARG A 105 -26.43 22.88 4.03
C ARG A 105 -26.62 23.49 5.42
N TYR A 106 -26.21 22.79 6.47
CA TYR A 106 -26.26 23.21 7.88
C TYR A 106 -24.93 22.91 8.58
N PRO A 107 -24.50 23.74 9.55
CA PRO A 107 -23.31 23.48 10.35
C PRO A 107 -23.51 22.18 11.12
N ALA A 108 -22.79 21.14 10.73
CA ALA A 108 -22.81 19.85 11.39
C ALA A 108 -21.56 19.70 12.27
N VAL A 109 -21.75 19.13 13.46
CA VAL A 109 -20.66 18.87 14.41
C VAL A 109 -19.67 17.91 13.75
N ALA A 110 -18.37 18.19 13.84
CA ALA A 110 -17.32 17.40 13.17
C ALA A 110 -17.33 15.90 13.54
N SER A 111 -17.91 15.54 14.70
CA SER A 111 -18.10 14.15 15.14
C SER A 111 -19.28 13.43 14.47
N GLN A 112 -20.21 14.17 13.88
CA GLN A 112 -21.40 13.65 13.18
C GLN A 112 -21.25 13.71 11.65
N THR A 113 -20.31 14.51 11.15
CA THR A 113 -19.93 14.48 9.74
C THR A 113 -18.93 13.35 9.52
N MET A 114 -19.45 12.15 9.25
CA MET A 114 -18.66 11.24 8.43
C MET A 114 -18.42 11.96 7.11
N ILE A 115 -17.21 12.50 6.91
CA ILE A 115 -16.78 12.93 5.59
C ILE A 115 -16.67 11.64 4.79
N SER A 116 -17.79 11.26 4.18
CA SER A 116 -17.87 10.18 3.21
C SER A 116 -17.12 10.69 1.98
N TRP A 117 -15.79 10.57 2.03
CA TRP A 117 -14.97 10.73 0.85
C TRP A 117 -15.41 9.64 -0.12
N GLN A 118 -16.12 10.05 -1.15
CA GLN A 118 -16.37 9.21 -2.29
C GLN A 118 -15.26 9.53 -3.28
N PRO A 119 -14.47 8.53 -3.73
CA PRO A 119 -13.68 8.73 -4.94
C PRO A 119 -14.59 9.30 -6.01
N HIS A 120 -14.06 10.10 -6.93
CA HIS A 120 -14.76 10.40 -8.17
C HIS A 120 -15.04 9.05 -8.85
N ALA A 121 -16.21 8.47 -8.58
CA ALA A 121 -16.70 7.31 -9.25
C ALA A 121 -17.17 7.87 -10.58
N ASP A 122 -16.23 8.04 -11.51
CA ASP A 122 -16.59 8.26 -12.89
C ASP A 122 -17.53 7.12 -13.27
N LYS A 123 -18.79 7.49 -13.50
CA LYS A 123 -19.87 6.64 -14.03
C LYS A 123 -19.58 6.29 -15.49
N GLY A 124 -18.32 6.07 -15.84
CA GLY A 124 -17.83 5.62 -17.12
C GLY A 124 -17.38 4.17 -16.97
N ASN A 125 -18.09 3.28 -17.65
CA ASN A 125 -18.01 1.83 -17.53
C ASN A 125 -16.68 1.18 -17.98
N ASN A 126 -15.56 1.93 -17.99
CA ASN A 126 -14.25 1.49 -18.46
C ASN A 126 -13.10 2.39 -17.94
N PHE A 127 -13.12 2.80 -16.67
CA PHE A 127 -11.93 3.45 -16.09
C PHE A 127 -10.80 2.43 -15.99
N GLN A 128 -9.99 2.45 -17.06
CA GLN A 128 -8.87 1.61 -17.37
C GLN A 128 -8.17 1.05 -16.13
N LYS A 129 -8.31 -0.27 -15.96
CA LYS A 129 -7.47 -1.14 -15.11
C LYS A 129 -5.95 -1.03 -15.41
N THR A 130 -5.53 -0.12 -16.30
CA THR A 130 -4.21 -0.06 -16.92
C THR A 130 -3.35 1.13 -16.50
N HIS A 131 -3.89 2.12 -15.78
CA HIS A 131 -3.13 3.30 -15.33
C HIS A 131 -2.69 3.19 -13.86
N PHE A 132 -1.44 3.54 -13.60
CA PHE A 132 -0.89 3.62 -12.25
C PHE A 132 -1.31 4.92 -11.56
N PRO A 133 -1.58 4.90 -10.24
CA PRO A 133 -1.40 3.76 -9.34
C PRO A 133 -2.55 2.72 -9.44
N LEU A 134 -2.19 1.43 -9.35
CA LEU A 134 -3.15 0.35 -9.18
C LEU A 134 -3.48 0.22 -7.69
N ILE A 135 -4.76 0.02 -7.37
CA ILE A 135 -5.25 -0.21 -6.00
C ILE A 135 -5.97 -1.54 -6.00
N ILE A 136 -5.53 -2.47 -5.17
CA ILE A 136 -5.95 -3.86 -5.18
C ILE A 136 -6.25 -4.28 -3.74
N CYS A 137 -7.51 -4.17 -3.34
CA CYS A 137 -7.96 -4.64 -2.03
C CYS A 137 -8.30 -6.12 -2.10
N VAL A 138 -7.65 -6.92 -1.25
CA VAL A 138 -7.70 -8.40 -1.28
C VAL A 138 -8.37 -8.99 -0.04
N GLY A 139 -8.98 -8.14 0.78
CA GLY A 139 -9.52 -8.51 2.09
C GLY A 139 -8.40 -9.04 2.99
N ARG A 140 -8.67 -10.12 3.71
CA ARG A 140 -7.74 -10.77 4.65
C ARG A 140 -6.60 -11.57 4.01
N LYS A 141 -6.54 -11.66 2.67
CA LYS A 141 -5.51 -12.45 1.99
C LYS A 141 -4.13 -11.85 2.26
N THR A 142 -3.14 -12.71 2.50
CA THR A 142 -1.75 -12.32 2.79
C THR A 142 -0.80 -12.44 1.61
N GLN A 143 -1.36 -12.61 0.40
CA GLN A 143 -0.60 -12.68 -0.83
C GLN A 143 -1.41 -12.19 -2.02
N TYR A 144 -0.70 -11.60 -2.98
CA TYR A 144 -1.28 -11.22 -4.27
C TYR A 144 -0.27 -11.40 -5.39
N THR A 145 -0.74 -11.82 -6.57
CA THR A 145 0.12 -11.96 -7.76
C THR A 145 -0.24 -10.91 -8.79
N VAL A 146 0.70 -10.00 -9.03
CA VAL A 146 0.60 -9.02 -10.11
C VAL A 146 1.09 -9.69 -11.40
N SER A 147 0.29 -9.58 -12.46
CA SER A 147 0.58 -10.09 -13.80
C SER A 147 0.88 -8.98 -14.78
N ASN A 148 1.41 -9.34 -15.95
CA ASN A 148 1.65 -8.43 -17.08
C ASN A 148 2.62 -7.28 -16.76
N LEU A 149 3.60 -7.55 -15.89
CA LEU A 149 4.65 -6.57 -15.58
C LEU A 149 5.59 -6.40 -16.79
N LYS A 150 5.94 -5.14 -17.07
CA LYS A 150 6.88 -4.75 -18.13
C LYS A 150 8.31 -5.00 -17.66
N GLN A 151 9.13 -5.56 -18.56
CA GLN A 151 10.54 -5.77 -18.28
C GLN A 151 11.30 -4.44 -18.21
N GLY A 152 12.33 -4.37 -17.37
CA GLY A 152 13.16 -3.18 -17.21
C GLY A 152 12.51 -2.07 -16.38
N GLN A 153 11.23 -2.21 -16.01
CA GLN A 153 10.48 -1.21 -15.25
C GLN A 153 10.68 -1.40 -13.74
N ILE A 154 10.87 -0.30 -13.02
CA ILE A 154 10.83 -0.27 -11.56
C ILE A 154 9.37 -0.19 -11.12
N TYR A 155 8.99 -1.06 -10.20
CA TYR A 155 7.69 -1.07 -9.56
C TYR A 155 7.86 -0.83 -8.06
N PHE A 156 6.96 -0.01 -7.53
CA PHE A 156 6.81 0.37 -6.15
C PHE A 156 5.54 -0.31 -5.62
N PHE A 157 5.65 -0.96 -4.47
CA PHE A 157 4.59 -1.73 -3.83
C PHE A 157 4.41 -1.22 -2.41
N ASP A 158 3.24 -0.65 -2.13
CA ASP A 158 2.86 -0.23 -0.78
C ASP A 158 1.64 -1.05 -0.36
N LEU A 159 1.68 -1.55 0.87
CA LEU A 159 0.61 -2.33 1.46
C LEU A 159 0.02 -1.53 2.61
N PHE A 160 -1.29 -1.31 2.55
CA PHE A 160 -2.05 -0.65 3.60
C PHE A 160 -2.96 -1.68 4.28
N ALA A 161 -3.02 -1.61 5.60
CA ALA A 161 -3.92 -2.40 6.43
C ALA A 161 -5.07 -1.50 6.89
N THR A 162 -6.29 -2.04 6.87
CA THR A 162 -7.51 -1.37 7.34
C THR A 162 -8.17 -2.26 8.39
N ASN A 163 -8.32 -1.75 9.61
CA ASN A 163 -9.10 -2.41 10.64
C ASN A 163 -10.59 -2.19 10.36
N ARG A 164 -11.38 -3.26 10.23
CA ARG A 164 -12.81 -3.19 9.91
C ARG A 164 -13.70 -2.70 11.06
N GLN A 165 -13.25 -2.82 12.31
CA GLN A 165 -14.00 -2.37 13.48
C GLN A 165 -13.82 -0.86 13.69
N SER A 166 -12.59 -0.37 13.59
CA SER A 166 -12.27 1.04 13.84
C SER A 166 -12.15 1.90 12.59
N ASN A 167 -12.21 1.30 11.39
CA ASN A 167 -11.89 1.94 10.11
C ASN A 167 -10.49 2.58 10.06
N LEU A 168 -9.60 2.22 10.98
CA LEU A 168 -8.23 2.72 11.00
C LEU A 168 -7.46 2.14 9.83
N THR A 169 -6.99 3.01 8.94
CA THR A 169 -6.11 2.65 7.82
C THR A 169 -4.69 3.11 8.10
N TYR A 170 -3.71 2.23 7.92
CA TYR A 170 -2.32 2.52 8.21
C TYR A 170 -1.34 1.83 7.25
N PRO A 171 -0.13 2.39 7.04
CA PRO A 171 0.90 1.74 6.25
C PRO A 171 1.35 0.46 6.94
N PHE A 172 1.27 -0.66 6.23
CA PHE A 172 1.65 -1.98 6.74
C PHE A 172 3.03 -2.41 6.28
N GLY A 173 3.40 -2.10 5.03
CA GLY A 173 4.72 -2.42 4.49
C GLY A 173 4.94 -1.79 3.12
N SER A 174 6.21 -1.62 2.74
CA SER A 174 6.56 -1.06 1.43
C SER A 174 7.83 -1.71 0.88
N THR A 175 7.89 -1.89 -0.44
CA THR A 175 9.08 -2.38 -1.13
C THR A 175 9.08 -1.91 -2.58
N SER A 176 10.25 -1.88 -3.21
CA SER A 176 10.36 -1.65 -4.65
C SER A 176 11.23 -2.73 -5.29
N THR A 177 11.00 -2.99 -6.58
CA THR A 177 11.90 -3.84 -7.36
C THR A 177 11.85 -3.53 -8.84
N LYS A 178 13.00 -3.63 -9.51
CA LYS A 178 13.05 -3.69 -10.97
C LYS A 178 12.57 -5.06 -11.43
N PHE A 179 11.52 -5.07 -12.24
CA PHE A 179 11.05 -6.30 -12.88
C PHE A 179 11.88 -6.57 -14.12
N ASP A 180 12.92 -7.37 -13.98
CA ASP A 180 13.79 -7.79 -15.07
C ASP A 180 13.84 -9.32 -15.15
N ASN A 181 13.74 -9.83 -16.38
CA ASN A 181 13.84 -11.25 -16.70
C ASN A 181 15.25 -11.68 -17.09
N ARG A 182 16.21 -10.74 -17.19
CA ARG A 182 17.61 -11.10 -17.40
C ARG A 182 18.07 -12.00 -16.24
N ILE A 183 18.55 -13.19 -16.61
CA ILE A 183 19.26 -14.08 -15.68
C ILE A 183 20.45 -13.28 -15.20
N LYS A 184 20.57 -13.05 -13.89
CA LYS A 184 21.81 -12.48 -13.35
C LYS A 184 22.92 -13.49 -13.66
N PRO A 185 23.99 -13.10 -14.38
CA PRO A 185 25.11 -13.99 -14.63
C PRO A 185 25.62 -14.52 -13.28
N ILE A 186 25.89 -15.81 -13.19
CA ILE A 186 26.61 -16.36 -12.04
C ILE A 186 28.04 -15.86 -12.18
N THR A 187 28.46 -14.97 -11.29
CA THR A 187 29.85 -14.53 -11.21
C THR A 187 30.68 -15.70 -10.70
N LEU A 188 31.48 -16.28 -11.58
CA LEU A 188 32.49 -17.27 -11.23
C LEU A 188 33.75 -16.53 -10.79
N LYS A 189 34.41 -17.01 -9.74
CA LYS A 189 35.76 -16.57 -9.37
C LYS A 189 36.73 -17.67 -9.75
N ASP A 190 37.85 -17.31 -10.37
CA ASP A 190 38.88 -18.27 -10.76
C ASP A 190 39.33 -19.12 -9.56
N GLY A 191 39.44 -20.43 -9.76
CA GLY A 191 39.83 -21.39 -8.72
C GLY A 191 38.75 -21.78 -7.71
N ILE A 192 37.54 -21.19 -7.76
CA ILE A 192 36.46 -21.50 -6.80
C ILE A 192 35.29 -22.18 -7.51
N SER A 193 35.08 -23.46 -7.20
CA SER A 193 33.91 -24.19 -7.68
C SER A 193 32.63 -23.58 -7.09
N THR A 194 31.66 -23.29 -7.94
CA THR A 194 30.35 -22.74 -7.55
C THR A 194 29.24 -23.58 -8.14
N PHE A 195 28.33 -24.04 -7.27
CA PHE A 195 27.20 -24.86 -7.68
C PHE A 195 26.10 -23.99 -8.29
N ALA A 196 25.87 -24.13 -9.60
CA ALA A 196 24.80 -23.45 -10.31
C ALA A 196 23.50 -24.28 -10.29
N ASN A 197 22.41 -23.69 -9.80
CA ASN A 197 21.10 -24.33 -9.88
C ASN A 197 20.47 -24.10 -11.27
N LEU A 198 20.56 -25.12 -12.14
CA LEU A 198 20.10 -25.08 -13.53
C LEU A 198 18.58 -24.86 -13.67
N LYS A 199 17.77 -25.31 -12.70
CA LYS A 199 16.32 -25.03 -12.68
C LYS A 199 16.04 -23.54 -12.47
N LYS A 200 16.89 -22.86 -11.71
CA LYS A 200 16.84 -21.40 -11.48
C LYS A 200 17.41 -20.60 -12.65
N ALA A 201 18.36 -21.17 -13.39
CA ALA A 201 18.96 -20.60 -14.61
C ALA A 201 18.08 -20.77 -15.86
N GLY A 202 16.96 -21.50 -15.77
CA GLY A 202 15.98 -21.56 -16.86
C GLY A 202 16.40 -22.43 -18.04
N TRP A 203 17.28 -23.41 -17.86
CA TRP A 203 17.58 -24.41 -18.89
C TRP A 203 16.50 -25.51 -18.91
N LYS A 204 16.12 -26.00 -20.09
CA LYS A 204 15.34 -27.24 -20.25
C LYS A 204 16.28 -28.29 -20.83
N SER A 205 16.43 -29.43 -20.16
CA SER A 205 16.99 -30.63 -20.77
C SER A 205 15.95 -31.21 -21.72
N GLY A 206 16.24 -31.20 -23.02
CA GLY A 206 15.51 -32.02 -23.98
C GLY A 206 16.04 -33.44 -23.89
N ILE A 207 15.16 -34.37 -23.56
CA ILE A 207 15.24 -35.78 -23.95
C ILE A 207 14.04 -35.99 -24.87
#